data_AF-A0A9X5YRB7-F1
#
_entry.id   AF-A0A9X5YRB7-F1
#
_cell.length_a   1.000
_cell.length_b   1.000
_cell.length_c   1.000
_cell.angle_alpha   90.00
_cell.angle_beta   90.00
_cell.angle_gamma   90.00
#
_symmetry.space_group_name_H-M   'P 1'
#
loop_
_entity.id
_entity.type
_entity.pdbx_description
1 polymer ?
#
loop_
_entity_poly.entity_id
_entity_poly.type
_entity_poly.pdbx_seq_one_letter_code
_entity_poly.pdbx_strand_id
1 'polypeptide(L)'
;MRTMPALVDELMSGDDAPSAVSSSGGGRPPGSSSLYPQQRAAADELAAALASWCIQAGEHIGVEAPRPSGLWWSAPGRKIDSETGEAYLVEAEPVGIRTPAALTELVRWIDPLLDRVAAAPWAPEMLADLARLDAGARARWAVEEPERRVQDIACPSCNAYSLVVTPVRVVGGQEQVTCSRISCGRVLSSQDWERLRAWSVLVARMSAKNEEPSA
;
A
#
# COMPACT_ATOMS: atom_id res chain seq x y z
N MET A 1 0.04 -8.25 1.71
CA MET A 1 -0.80 -7.05 1.55
C MET A 1 -0.04 -5.85 2.12
N ARG A 2 0.38 -4.90 1.29
CA ARG A 2 0.98 -3.65 1.80
C ARG A 2 -0.13 -2.60 1.91
N THR A 3 -0.59 -2.32 3.13
CA THR A 3 -1.40 -1.13 3.45
C THR A 3 -0.60 0.13 3.09
N MET A 4 -1.23 1.29 2.97
CA MET A 4 -0.52 2.54 2.67
C MET A 4 0.68 2.81 3.61
N PRO A 5 0.62 2.55 4.94
CA PRO A 5 1.79 2.60 5.80
C PRO A 5 2.94 1.67 5.36
N ALA A 6 2.65 0.45 4.92
CA ALA A 6 3.66 -0.49 4.44
C ALA A 6 4.21 -0.12 3.06
N LEU A 7 3.43 0.55 2.22
CA LEU A 7 3.92 1.16 0.97
C LEU A 7 4.91 2.28 1.29
N VAL A 8 4.56 3.19 2.19
CA VAL A 8 5.43 4.31 2.58
C VAL A 8 6.72 3.82 3.25
N ASP A 9 6.65 2.80 4.10
CA ASP A 9 7.83 2.15 4.69
C ASP A 9 8.81 1.60 3.64
N GLU A 10 8.29 0.94 2.61
CA GLU A 10 9.09 0.48 1.48
C GLU A 10 9.69 1.65 0.68
N LEU A 11 8.87 2.67 0.36
CA LEU A 11 9.34 3.84 -0.38
C LEU A 11 10.43 4.60 0.38
N MET A 12 10.38 4.57 1.72
CA MET A 12 11.38 5.17 2.59
C MET A 12 12.67 4.34 2.68
N SER A 13 12.59 3.04 2.40
CA SER A 13 13.69 2.06 2.51
C SER A 13 14.40 1.74 1.19
N GLY A 14 13.83 2.11 0.05
CA GLY A 14 14.40 1.83 -1.25
C GLY A 14 15.61 2.69 -1.62
N ASP A 15 16.63 2.07 -2.19
CA ASP A 15 17.64 2.74 -2.99
C ASP A 15 17.04 3.05 -4.37
N ASP A 16 17.31 4.25 -4.89
CA ASP A 16 16.67 4.99 -6.00
C ASP A 16 16.57 4.31 -7.39
N ALA A 17 16.39 2.98 -7.46
CA ALA A 17 16.23 2.22 -8.69
C ALA A 17 14.74 2.12 -9.08
N PRO A 18 14.22 2.98 -9.98
CA PRO A 18 12.92 2.74 -10.57
C PRO A 18 12.94 1.38 -11.29
N SER A 19 11.88 0.58 -11.10
CA SER A 19 11.79 -0.70 -11.81
C SER A 19 11.71 -0.45 -13.31
N ALA A 20 12.59 -1.12 -14.06
CA ALA A 20 12.63 -1.08 -15.53
C ALA A 20 11.46 -1.86 -16.16
N VAL A 21 10.24 -1.73 -15.63
CA VAL A 21 9.04 -2.22 -16.29
C VAL A 21 8.63 -1.21 -17.36
N SER A 22 8.88 -1.58 -18.61
CA SER A 22 8.56 -0.81 -19.81
C SER A 22 7.09 -0.38 -19.80
N SER A 23 6.84 0.87 -19.39
CA SER A 23 5.60 1.56 -19.66
C SER A 23 5.87 2.59 -20.76
N SER A 24 5.53 2.22 -21.98
CA SER A 24 5.38 3.12 -23.12
C SER A 24 4.25 4.11 -22.81
N GLY A 25 4.58 5.19 -22.10
CA GLY A 25 3.62 6.18 -21.64
C GLY A 25 4.29 7.46 -21.17
N GLY A 26 4.92 8.19 -22.10
CA GLY A 26 4.95 9.67 -22.17
C GLY A 26 5.37 10.55 -20.98
N GLY A 27 5.80 10.03 -19.84
CA GLY A 27 6.34 10.83 -18.74
C GLY A 27 7.84 11.01 -18.91
N ARG A 28 8.29 12.22 -19.26
CA ARG A 28 9.72 12.55 -19.28
C ARG A 28 10.28 12.29 -17.87
N PRO A 29 11.34 11.47 -17.70
CA PRO A 29 11.96 11.32 -16.39
C PRO A 29 12.43 12.70 -15.92
N PRO A 30 12.24 13.05 -14.63
CA PRO A 30 12.73 14.32 -14.09
C PRO A 30 14.24 14.45 -14.36
N GLY A 31 14.68 15.66 -14.72
CA GLY A 31 16.07 15.93 -15.10
C GLY A 31 17.08 15.60 -14.00
N SER A 32 18.35 15.41 -14.39
CA SER A 32 19.50 15.01 -13.54
C SER A 32 19.91 16.01 -12.45
N SER A 33 19.00 16.88 -12.00
CA SER A 33 19.24 17.97 -11.05
C SER A 33 18.51 17.82 -9.72
N SER A 34 17.73 16.75 -9.51
CA SER A 34 17.13 16.46 -8.20
C SER A 34 18.12 15.67 -7.34
N LEU A 35 18.64 16.30 -6.29
CA LEU A 35 19.43 15.62 -5.25
C LEU A 35 18.55 14.80 -4.29
N TYR A 36 17.23 15.00 -4.34
CA TYR A 36 16.28 14.29 -3.50
C TYR A 36 15.75 13.03 -4.23
N PRO A 37 15.85 11.84 -3.60
CA PRO A 37 15.34 10.60 -4.16
C PRO A 37 13.86 10.69 -4.53
N GLN A 38 13.50 10.29 -5.75
CA GLN A 38 12.11 10.38 -6.22
C GLN A 38 11.20 9.44 -5.45
N GLN A 39 11.74 8.29 -5.02
CA GLN A 39 11.01 7.35 -4.18
C GLN A 39 10.66 7.97 -2.82
N ARG A 40 11.57 8.78 -2.28
CA ARG A 40 11.35 9.51 -1.03
C ARG A 40 10.33 10.65 -1.19
N ALA A 41 10.38 11.36 -2.32
CA ALA A 41 9.36 12.37 -2.65
C ALA A 41 7.95 11.76 -2.70
N ALA A 42 7.80 10.57 -3.28
CA ALA A 42 6.50 9.88 -3.29
C ALA A 42 6.02 9.47 -1.89
N ALA A 43 6.94 9.08 -1.00
CA ALA A 43 6.61 8.81 0.40
C ALA A 43 6.11 10.08 1.11
N ASP A 44 6.77 11.22 0.87
CA ASP A 44 6.38 12.52 1.43
C ASP A 44 5.00 12.97 0.93
N GLU A 45 4.74 12.84 -0.38
CA GLU A 45 3.44 13.18 -0.99
C GLU A 45 2.30 12.35 -0.39
N LEU A 46 2.48 11.02 -0.27
CA LEU A 46 1.49 10.14 0.35
C LEU A 46 1.23 10.51 1.81
N ALA A 47 2.29 10.81 2.56
CA ALA A 47 2.18 11.15 3.96
C ALA A 47 1.50 12.51 4.20
N ALA A 48 1.89 13.52 3.41
CA ALA A 48 1.29 14.84 3.45
C ALA A 48 -0.18 14.80 3.06
N ALA A 49 -0.54 14.09 1.98
CA ALA A 49 -1.94 13.93 1.56
C ALA A 49 -2.79 13.28 2.66
N LEU A 50 -2.35 12.15 3.23
CA LEU A 50 -3.09 11.52 4.32
C LEU A 50 -3.27 12.44 5.54
N ALA A 51 -2.21 13.14 5.95
CA ALA A 51 -2.25 14.04 7.08
C ALA A 51 -3.22 15.21 6.82
N SER A 52 -3.19 15.81 5.62
CA SER A 52 -4.13 16.85 5.21
C SER A 52 -5.58 16.37 5.22
N TRP A 53 -5.84 15.16 4.73
CA TRP A 53 -7.18 14.56 4.80
C TRP A 53 -7.61 14.23 6.22
N CYS A 54 -6.69 13.85 7.12
CA CYS A 54 -7.00 13.70 8.54
C CYS A 54 -7.38 15.05 9.18
N ILE A 55 -6.68 16.13 8.85
CA ILE A 55 -7.04 17.49 9.31
C ILE A 55 -8.44 17.87 8.81
N GLN A 56 -8.70 17.72 7.51
CA GLN A 56 -10.01 17.99 6.92
C GLN A 56 -11.14 17.15 7.56
N ALA A 57 -10.87 15.87 7.82
CA ALA A 57 -11.80 14.99 8.52
C ALA A 57 -12.05 15.48 9.96
N GLY A 58 -11.00 15.90 10.65
CA GLY A 58 -11.07 16.44 12.00
C GLY A 58 -11.91 17.71 12.09
N GLU A 59 -11.68 18.66 11.19
CA GLU A 59 -12.47 19.89 11.05
C GLU A 59 -13.95 19.59 10.79
N HIS A 60 -14.24 18.66 9.88
CA HIS A 60 -15.61 18.28 9.55
C HIS A 60 -16.35 17.61 10.73
N ILE A 61 -15.63 16.81 11.52
CA ILE A 61 -16.18 16.00 12.62
C ILE A 61 -16.19 16.76 13.95
N GLY A 62 -15.41 17.84 14.06
CA GLY A 62 -15.21 18.62 15.28
C GLY A 62 -14.22 17.96 16.26
N VAL A 63 -13.24 17.21 15.75
CA VAL A 63 -12.21 16.51 16.55
C VAL A 63 -10.84 16.86 16.01
N GLU A 64 -9.89 17.21 16.88
CA GLU A 64 -8.54 17.56 16.46
C GLU A 64 -7.81 16.34 15.87
N ALA A 65 -7.25 16.52 14.67
CA ALA A 65 -6.40 15.51 14.04
C ALA A 65 -5.03 15.45 14.73
N PRO A 66 -4.45 14.25 14.91
CA PRO A 66 -3.15 14.14 15.55
C PRO A 66 -2.07 14.79 14.68
N ARG A 67 -1.03 15.31 15.34
CA ARG A 67 0.17 15.85 14.69
C ARG A 67 1.40 15.01 15.06
N PRO A 68 1.58 13.80 14.49
CA PRO A 68 2.69 12.93 14.86
C PRO A 68 4.04 13.60 14.67
N SER A 69 4.95 13.42 15.63
CA SER A 69 6.34 13.94 15.55
C SER A 69 7.15 13.35 14.40
N GLY A 70 6.69 12.20 13.89
CA GLY A 70 7.26 11.53 12.72
C GLY A 70 6.89 12.16 11.37
N LEU A 71 6.16 13.27 11.34
CA LEU A 71 5.92 14.07 10.13
C LEU A 71 6.81 15.32 10.09
N TRP A 72 7.09 15.79 8.88
CA TRP A 72 7.59 17.15 8.66
C TRP A 72 6.42 18.10 8.51
N TRP A 73 6.51 19.25 9.16
CA TRP A 73 5.53 20.31 9.11
C TRP A 73 6.19 21.56 8.57
N SER A 74 5.49 22.30 7.72
CA SER A 74 5.91 23.64 7.35
C SER A 74 5.89 24.54 8.59
N ALA A 75 6.68 25.61 8.57
CA ALA A 75 6.53 26.66 9.56
C ALA A 75 5.20 27.38 9.31
N PRO A 76 4.43 27.69 10.37
CA PRO A 76 3.27 28.57 10.22
C PRO A 76 3.74 29.90 9.64
N GLY A 77 2.97 30.44 8.71
CA GLY A 77 3.41 31.52 7.84
C GLY A 77 2.42 32.67 7.77
N ARG A 78 2.85 33.74 7.11
CA ARG A 78 1.99 34.84 6.70
C ARG A 78 1.97 34.87 5.18
N LYS A 79 0.81 34.64 4.57
CA LYS A 79 0.61 34.81 3.13
C LYS A 79 -0.08 36.15 2.87
N ILE A 80 0.10 36.68 1.67
CA ILE A 80 -0.59 37.87 1.20
C ILE A 80 -1.56 37.42 0.13
N ASP A 81 -2.82 37.77 0.30
CA ASP A 81 -3.85 37.56 -0.69
C ASP A 81 -3.53 38.40 -1.92
N SER A 82 -3.42 37.75 -3.08
CA SER A 82 -2.98 38.40 -4.32
C SER A 82 -4.02 39.36 -4.91
N GLU A 83 -5.29 39.23 -4.51
CA GLU A 83 -6.39 40.04 -5.02
C GLU A 83 -6.65 41.27 -4.14
N THR A 84 -6.58 41.09 -2.81
CA THR A 84 -6.88 42.13 -1.82
C THR A 84 -5.64 42.80 -1.23
N GLY A 85 -4.47 42.16 -1.33
CA GLY A 85 -3.22 42.63 -0.72
C GLY A 85 -3.18 42.47 0.81
N GLU A 86 -4.23 41.91 1.42
CA GLU A 86 -4.29 41.67 2.85
C GLU A 86 -3.48 40.44 3.22
N ALA A 87 -2.88 40.48 4.42
CA ALA A 87 -2.10 39.38 4.89
C ALA A 87 -2.87 38.52 5.88
N TYR A 88 -2.83 37.22 5.68
CA TYR A 88 -3.46 36.23 6.53
C TYR A 88 -2.44 35.23 7.05
N LEU A 89 -2.73 34.67 8.23
CA LEU A 89 -1.93 33.61 8.81
C LEU A 89 -2.30 32.27 8.18
N VAL A 90 -1.29 31.47 7.90
CA VAL A 90 -1.42 30.11 7.38
C VAL A 90 -0.88 29.17 8.42
N GLU A 91 -1.68 28.17 8.76
CA GLU A 91 -1.27 27.13 9.69
C GLU A 91 -0.11 26.29 9.14
N ALA A 92 0.55 25.57 10.04
CA ALA A 92 1.53 24.58 9.65
C ALA A 92 0.84 23.45 8.88
N GLU A 93 1.37 23.12 7.71
CA GLU A 93 0.87 22.06 6.82
C GLU A 93 1.85 20.87 6.86
N PRO A 94 1.35 19.63 6.75
CA PRO A 94 2.22 18.48 6.63
C PRO A 94 2.94 18.52 5.27
N VAL A 95 4.27 18.39 5.27
CA VAL A 95 5.10 18.48 4.05
C VAL A 95 5.88 17.21 3.73
N GLY A 96 5.83 16.20 4.61
CA GLY A 96 6.49 14.92 4.37
C GLY A 96 6.64 14.05 5.61
N ILE A 97 7.47 13.02 5.52
CA ILE A 97 7.59 11.98 6.55
C ILE A 97 9.04 11.74 7.01
N ARG A 98 9.21 11.74 8.33
CA ARG A 98 10.45 11.32 9.01
C ARG A 98 10.45 9.84 9.29
N THR A 99 9.34 9.32 9.81
CA THR A 99 9.23 7.93 10.29
C THR A 99 7.92 7.30 9.84
N PRO A 100 7.94 6.06 9.30
CA PRO A 100 6.73 5.35 8.86
C PRO A 100 5.66 5.17 9.95
N ALA A 101 6.08 5.13 11.22
CA ALA A 101 5.18 5.01 12.38
C ALA A 101 4.13 6.13 12.45
N ALA A 102 4.45 7.33 11.99
CA ALA A 102 3.51 8.45 11.95
C ALA A 102 2.29 8.15 11.06
N LEU A 103 2.48 7.43 9.96
CA LEU A 103 1.40 7.05 9.07
C LEU A 103 0.46 6.03 9.72
N THR A 104 1.02 5.13 10.51
CA THR A 104 0.23 4.15 11.28
C THR A 104 -0.63 4.85 12.33
N GLU A 105 -0.12 5.91 12.96
CA GLU A 105 -0.88 6.72 13.91
C GLU A 105 -2.06 7.44 13.25
N LEU A 106 -1.84 8.07 12.09
CA LEU A 106 -2.91 8.71 11.30
C LEU A 106 -3.99 7.70 10.88
N VAL A 107 -3.59 6.55 10.35
CA VAL A 107 -4.53 5.50 9.94
C VAL A 107 -5.35 5.00 11.13
N ARG A 108 -4.71 4.75 12.28
CA ARG A 108 -5.42 4.31 13.50
C ARG A 108 -6.41 5.36 14.02
N TRP A 109 -6.11 6.64 13.82
CA TRP A 109 -6.99 7.72 14.24
C TRP A 109 -8.20 7.86 13.30
N ILE A 110 -8.01 7.78 11.98
CA ILE A 110 -9.11 7.98 11.02
C ILE A 110 -9.99 6.73 10.86
N ASP A 111 -9.46 5.52 11.03
CA ASP A 111 -10.16 4.24 10.86
C ASP A 111 -11.52 4.18 11.60
N PRO A 112 -11.62 4.48 12.92
CA PRO A 112 -12.91 4.49 13.62
C PRO A 112 -13.85 5.63 13.20
N LEU A 113 -13.38 6.60 12.42
CA LEU A 113 -14.15 7.76 11.98
C LEU A 113 -14.67 7.61 10.55
N LEU A 114 -14.26 6.55 9.82
CA LEU A 114 -14.51 6.40 8.38
C LEU A 114 -16.00 6.43 8.01
N ASP A 115 -16.89 5.85 8.82
CA ASP A 115 -18.34 5.88 8.56
C ASP A 115 -18.90 7.31 8.54
N ARG A 116 -18.38 8.18 9.42
CA ARG A 116 -18.77 9.59 9.49
C ARG A 116 -18.12 10.39 8.37
N VAL A 117 -16.85 10.13 8.09
CA VAL A 117 -16.12 10.75 6.97
C VAL A 117 -16.79 10.41 5.64
N ALA A 118 -17.25 9.17 5.46
CA ALA A 118 -17.90 8.73 4.23
C ALA A 118 -19.21 9.48 3.91
N ALA A 119 -19.85 10.09 4.91
CA ALA A 119 -21.03 10.93 4.72
C ALA A 119 -20.68 12.36 4.26
N ALA A 120 -19.42 12.75 4.29
CA ALA A 120 -19.00 14.09 3.89
C ALA A 120 -19.04 14.25 2.36
N PRO A 121 -19.46 15.42 1.84
CA PRO A 121 -19.58 15.64 0.39
C PRO A 121 -18.23 15.58 -0.34
N TRP A 122 -17.12 15.83 0.36
CA TRP A 122 -15.75 15.77 -0.17
C TRP A 122 -15.10 14.38 -0.07
N ALA A 123 -15.75 13.40 0.57
CA ALA A 123 -15.19 12.05 0.74
C ALA A 123 -14.78 11.36 -0.57
N PRO A 124 -15.54 11.49 -1.69
CA PRO A 124 -15.11 10.93 -2.97
C PRO A 124 -13.78 11.52 -3.48
N GLU A 125 -13.53 12.80 -3.22
CA GLU A 125 -12.30 13.49 -3.61
C GLU A 125 -11.10 12.97 -2.80
N MET A 126 -11.27 12.82 -1.48
CA MET A 126 -10.27 12.18 -0.62
C MET A 126 -9.87 10.79 -1.12
N LEU A 127 -10.87 9.95 -1.43
CA LEU A 127 -10.62 8.59 -1.92
C LEU A 127 -9.93 8.60 -3.28
N ALA A 128 -10.36 9.47 -4.21
CA ALA A 128 -9.76 9.57 -5.52
C ALA A 128 -8.30 10.05 -5.45
N ASP A 129 -8.01 11.03 -4.58
CA ASP A 129 -6.67 11.57 -4.41
C ASP A 129 -5.71 10.53 -3.80
N LEU A 130 -6.09 9.91 -2.68
CA LEU A 130 -5.28 8.88 -2.04
C LEU A 130 -5.08 7.65 -2.94
N ALA A 131 -6.12 7.21 -3.65
CA ALA A 131 -6.02 6.08 -4.58
C ALA A 131 -5.09 6.39 -5.77
N ARG A 132 -5.14 7.61 -6.30
CA ARG A 132 -4.25 8.06 -7.38
C ARG A 132 -2.79 8.07 -6.95
N LEU A 133 -2.50 8.57 -5.76
CA LEU A 133 -1.14 8.60 -5.20
C LEU A 133 -0.62 7.18 -4.92
N ASP A 134 -1.43 6.33 -4.29
CA ASP A 134 -1.06 4.93 -3.99
C ASP A 134 -0.80 4.14 -5.29
N ALA A 135 -1.72 4.20 -6.26
CA ALA A 135 -1.56 3.53 -7.55
C ALA A 135 -0.34 4.05 -8.32
N GLY A 136 -0.14 5.37 -8.33
CA GLY A 136 1.01 6.00 -8.99
C GLY A 136 2.34 5.61 -8.36
N ALA A 137 2.40 5.43 -7.04
CA ALA A 137 3.59 4.94 -6.36
C ALA A 137 3.84 3.45 -6.65
N ARG A 138 2.82 2.60 -6.57
CA ARG A 138 2.96 1.17 -6.85
C ARG A 138 3.42 0.88 -8.27
N ALA A 139 2.86 1.60 -9.25
CA ALA A 139 3.22 1.43 -10.65
C ALA A 139 4.68 1.81 -10.95
N ARG A 140 5.19 2.87 -10.30
CA ARG A 140 6.54 3.40 -10.55
C ARG A 140 7.66 2.57 -9.94
N TRP A 141 7.46 2.05 -8.72
CA TRP A 141 8.52 1.34 -7.98
C TRP A 141 8.29 -0.16 -7.84
N ALA A 142 7.31 -0.71 -8.57
CA ALA A 142 6.93 -2.13 -8.51
C ALA A 142 6.86 -2.67 -7.07
N VAL A 143 6.35 -1.86 -6.13
CA VAL A 143 6.19 -2.21 -4.70
C VAL A 143 5.07 -3.25 -4.51
N GLU A 144 4.59 -3.85 -5.59
CA GLU A 144 3.67 -4.96 -5.56
C GLU A 144 4.36 -6.21 -5.02
N GLU A 145 3.76 -6.80 -3.99
CA GLU A 145 4.09 -8.16 -3.60
C GLU A 145 3.91 -9.06 -4.84
N PRO A 146 4.98 -9.71 -5.32
CA PRO A 146 4.92 -10.50 -6.54
C PRO A 146 4.00 -11.70 -6.33
N GLU A 147 3.40 -12.16 -7.42
CA GLU A 147 2.69 -13.42 -7.43
C GLU A 147 3.59 -14.55 -6.93
N ARG A 148 3.11 -15.32 -5.95
CA ARG A 148 3.90 -16.42 -5.38
C ARG A 148 3.58 -17.72 -6.09
N ARG A 149 4.60 -18.32 -6.70
CA ARG A 149 4.49 -19.69 -7.24
C ARG A 149 4.52 -20.70 -6.09
N VAL A 150 3.53 -21.57 -6.07
CA VAL A 150 3.47 -22.71 -5.16
C VAL A 150 4.29 -23.84 -5.77
N GLN A 151 5.28 -24.35 -5.04
CA GLN A 151 6.24 -25.34 -5.56
C GLN A 151 5.94 -26.76 -5.06
N ASP A 152 5.20 -26.89 -3.97
CA ASP A 152 5.02 -28.11 -3.19
C ASP A 152 3.61 -28.71 -3.31
N ILE A 153 2.69 -28.00 -3.96
CA ILE A 153 1.31 -28.45 -4.15
C ILE A 153 0.96 -28.43 -5.64
N ALA A 154 0.60 -29.60 -6.18
CA ALA A 154 0.14 -29.73 -7.56
C ALA A 154 -1.31 -29.23 -7.71
N CYS A 155 -1.63 -28.69 -8.88
CA CYS A 155 -3.00 -28.31 -9.23
C CYS A 155 -3.92 -29.55 -9.22
N PRO A 156 -5.05 -29.54 -8.48
CA PRO A 156 -5.93 -30.71 -8.38
C PRO A 156 -6.62 -31.08 -9.70
N SER A 157 -6.65 -30.16 -10.68
CA SER A 157 -7.26 -30.42 -11.99
C SER A 157 -6.31 -31.02 -13.02
N CYS A 158 -5.06 -30.55 -13.08
CA CYS A 158 -4.12 -30.93 -14.14
C CYS A 158 -2.84 -31.57 -13.61
N ASN A 159 -2.75 -31.76 -12.29
CA ASN A 159 -1.64 -32.33 -11.55
C ASN A 159 -0.27 -31.67 -11.81
N ALA A 160 -0.26 -30.43 -12.32
CA ALA A 160 0.96 -29.67 -12.56
C ALA A 160 1.28 -28.74 -11.38
N TYR A 161 2.57 -28.59 -11.07
CA TYR A 161 3.09 -27.59 -10.12
C TYR A 161 3.10 -26.20 -10.75
N SER A 162 1.90 -25.66 -10.96
CA SER A 162 1.67 -24.39 -11.68
C SER A 162 0.71 -23.46 -10.94
N LEU A 163 0.42 -23.73 -9.66
CA LEU A 163 -0.43 -22.88 -8.85
C LEU A 163 0.31 -21.58 -8.50
N VAL A 164 -0.41 -20.47 -8.62
CA VAL A 164 0.07 -19.12 -8.34
C VAL A 164 -0.90 -18.48 -7.37
N VAL A 165 -0.36 -17.93 -6.27
CA VAL A 165 -1.12 -17.17 -5.28
C VAL A 165 -1.01 -15.69 -5.62
N THR A 166 -2.16 -15.10 -5.95
CA THR A 166 -2.29 -13.65 -6.11
C THR A 166 -2.52 -13.04 -4.72
N PRO A 167 -1.69 -12.09 -4.27
CA PRO A 167 -1.81 -11.52 -2.93
C PRO A 167 -3.11 -10.72 -2.78
N VAL A 168 -3.72 -10.76 -1.59
CA VAL A 168 -4.91 -9.97 -1.27
C VAL A 168 -4.59 -8.48 -1.37
N ARG A 169 -5.41 -7.74 -2.14
CA ARG A 169 -5.22 -6.30 -2.41
C ARG A 169 -6.15 -5.38 -1.60
N VAL A 170 -7.22 -5.89 -1.01
CA VAL A 170 -8.23 -5.11 -0.25
C VAL A 170 -8.44 -5.66 1.16
N VAL A 171 -8.75 -4.79 2.12
CA VAL A 171 -9.07 -5.19 3.50
C VAL A 171 -10.30 -6.10 3.47
N GLY A 172 -10.23 -7.27 4.10
CA GLY A 172 -11.30 -8.29 4.06
C GLY A 172 -11.36 -9.15 2.78
N GLY A 173 -10.48 -8.90 1.81
CA GLY A 173 -10.35 -9.74 0.62
C GLY A 173 -9.78 -11.12 0.94
N GLN A 174 -9.96 -12.05 0.01
CA GLN A 174 -9.49 -13.43 0.14
C GLN A 174 -8.33 -13.72 -0.81
N GLU A 175 -7.40 -14.60 -0.41
CA GLU A 175 -6.33 -15.07 -1.30
C GLU A 175 -6.96 -15.77 -2.51
N GLN A 176 -6.53 -15.38 -3.71
CA GLN A 176 -6.92 -16.05 -4.95
C GLN A 176 -5.76 -16.92 -5.42
N VAL A 177 -6.05 -18.19 -5.71
CA VAL A 177 -5.05 -19.14 -6.21
C VAL A 177 -5.48 -19.67 -7.56
N THR A 178 -4.63 -19.48 -8.57
CA THR A 178 -4.93 -19.84 -9.96
C THR A 178 -3.84 -20.73 -10.54
N CYS A 179 -4.23 -21.73 -11.31
CA CYS A 179 -3.31 -22.51 -12.12
C CYS A 179 -2.87 -21.69 -13.34
N SER A 180 -1.59 -21.30 -13.38
CA SER A 180 -1.01 -20.48 -14.47
C SER A 180 -0.88 -21.20 -15.82
N ARG A 181 -1.13 -22.52 -15.85
CA ARG A 181 -1.14 -23.27 -17.10
C ARG A 181 -2.35 -22.86 -17.94
N ILE A 182 -2.10 -22.26 -19.12
CA ILE A 182 -3.12 -21.70 -20.02
C ILE A 182 -4.25 -22.71 -20.33
N SER A 183 -3.91 -23.98 -20.52
CA SER A 183 -4.90 -25.04 -20.81
C SER A 183 -5.75 -25.47 -19.61
N CYS A 184 -5.39 -25.06 -18.39
CA CYS A 184 -6.10 -25.42 -17.17
C CYS A 184 -6.82 -24.23 -16.55
N GLY A 185 -6.11 -23.12 -16.27
CA GLY A 185 -6.68 -21.87 -15.78
C GLY A 185 -7.51 -21.96 -14.48
N ARG A 186 -7.48 -23.10 -13.77
CA ARG A 186 -8.38 -23.34 -12.64
C ARG A 186 -8.11 -22.34 -11.52
N VAL A 187 -9.17 -21.68 -11.08
CA VAL A 187 -9.19 -20.84 -9.87
C VAL A 187 -9.67 -21.71 -8.69
N LEU A 188 -8.95 -21.66 -7.58
CA LEU A 188 -9.33 -22.34 -6.34
C LEU A 188 -10.07 -21.37 -5.43
N SER A 189 -11.12 -21.86 -4.78
CA SER A 189 -11.73 -21.14 -3.67
C SER A 189 -10.78 -21.12 -2.47
N SER A 190 -10.98 -20.17 -1.55
CA SER A 190 -10.18 -20.07 -0.33
C SER A 190 -10.26 -21.34 0.52
N GLN A 191 -11.44 -21.95 0.61
CA GLN A 191 -11.64 -23.21 1.33
C GLN A 191 -10.92 -24.39 0.67
N ASP A 192 -10.96 -24.49 -0.66
CA ASP A 192 -10.25 -25.56 -1.39
C ASP A 192 -8.74 -25.40 -1.23
N TRP A 193 -8.26 -24.16 -1.28
CA TRP A 193 -6.86 -23.84 -1.07
C TRP A 193 -6.40 -24.18 0.35
N GLU A 194 -7.18 -23.84 1.38
CA GLU A 194 -6.90 -24.22 2.77
C GLU A 194 -6.85 -25.73 2.97
N ARG A 195 -7.82 -26.46 2.42
CA ARG A 195 -7.83 -27.94 2.49
C ARG A 195 -6.59 -28.55 1.82
N LEU A 196 -6.20 -28.04 0.66
CA LEU A 196 -5.01 -28.51 -0.05
C LEU A 196 -3.72 -28.25 0.73
N ARG A 197 -3.57 -27.07 1.33
CA ARG A 197 -2.43 -26.76 2.22
C ARG A 197 -2.41 -27.64 3.46
N ALA A 198 -3.56 -27.85 4.10
CA ALA A 198 -3.64 -28.71 5.28
C ALA A 198 -3.24 -30.15 4.93
N TRP A 199 -3.68 -30.65 3.78
CA TRP A 199 -3.34 -31.98 3.29
C TRP A 199 -1.84 -32.10 2.94
N SER A 200 -1.25 -31.11 2.26
CA SER A 200 0.18 -31.15 1.92
C SER A 200 1.08 -31.20 3.16
N VAL A 201 0.74 -30.42 4.20
CA VAL A 201 1.45 -30.45 5.50
C VAL A 201 1.32 -31.83 6.17
N LEU A 202 0.14 -32.44 6.14
CA LEU A 202 -0.07 -33.78 6.70
C LEU A 202 0.76 -34.83 5.97
N VAL A 203 0.75 -34.82 4.63
CA VAL A 203 1.54 -35.75 3.81
C VAL A 203 3.03 -35.58 4.08
N ALA A 204 3.54 -34.34 4.11
CA ALA A 204 4.94 -34.07 4.43
C ALA A 204 5.34 -34.62 5.81
N ARG A 205 4.49 -34.45 6.83
CA ARG A 205 4.70 -35.00 8.17
C ARG A 205 4.68 -36.53 8.21
N MET A 206 3.81 -37.17 7.43
CA MET A 206 3.74 -38.63 7.35
C MET A 206 4.97 -39.21 6.63
N SER A 207 5.46 -38.56 5.58
CA SER A 207 6.68 -38.96 4.88
C SER A 207 7.92 -38.83 5.79
N ALA A 208 8.06 -37.71 6.52
CA ALA A 208 9.19 -37.50 7.43
C ALA A 208 9.25 -38.55 8.57
N LYS A 209 8.10 -38.99 9.09
CA LYS A 209 8.02 -40.05 10.11
C LYS A 209 8.39 -41.44 9.58
N ASN A 210 8.24 -41.68 8.28
CA ASN A 210 8.64 -42.93 7.65
C ASN A 210 10.14 -42.97 7.29
N GLU A 211 10.83 -41.83 7.36
CA GLU A 211 12.26 -41.70 7.07
C GLU A 211 13.15 -41.70 8.33
N GLU A 212 12.58 -41.72 9.54
CA GLU A 212 13.32 -41.99 10.78
C GLU A 212 13.62 -43.51 10.86
N PRO A 213 14.88 -43.96 10.72
CA PRO A 213 15.20 -45.37 10.87
C PRO A 213 15.04 -45.77 12.34
N SER A 214 14.35 -46.89 12.58
CA SER A 214 14.38 -47.59 13.88
C SER A 214 15.83 -47.76 14.32
N ALA A 215 16.18 -47.12 15.44
CA ALA A 215 17.43 -47.31 16.17
C ALA A 215 17.54 -48.74 16.73
#